data_AF-A0A3S0CVU8-F1
#
_entry.id   AF-A0A3S0CVU8-F1
#
_cell.length_a   1.000
_cell.length_b   1.000
_cell.length_c   1.000
_cell.angle_alpha   90.00
_cell.angle_beta   90.00
_cell.angle_gamma   90.00
#
_symmetry.space_group_name_H-M   'P 1'
#
loop_
_entity.id
_entity.type
_entity.pdbx_description
1 polymer ?
#
loop_
_entity_poly.entity_id
_entity_poly.type
_entity_poly.pdbx_seq_one_letter_code
_entity_poly.pdbx_strand_id
1 'polypeptide(L)'
;MKIIAIIGCCNEKLSGHHQAKDLYIGDRFKKAYRYAKNLGIDTIFILSAKYGLIHEKTIIESYNLAYNDLSPLQKLQLSALARQQLNDLATQYNYDLQNDLFVVIASNSYVSIIDQDIKHIYTPIAGLKMDEALQHLDVLNSIDHKQSTTNDTLPQMFANLPESQLIVRDTLRSRIIRCIKSLIDIERIKHNHNSFRIEFRAGNIAQIMQLNKRIPAICNAMRAIMKELPNSRQTRNTIKHSSNLYIEYQIPANIEDINRIFDKLI
;
A
#
# COMPACT_ATOMS: atom_id res chain seq x y z
N MET A 1 18.04 7.88 -10.54
CA MET A 1 17.28 7.13 -9.53
C MET A 1 17.69 7.61 -8.15
N LYS A 2 16.78 8.31 -7.47
CA LYS A 2 16.88 8.68 -6.06
C LYS A 2 16.32 7.57 -5.18
N ILE A 3 16.66 7.62 -3.90
CA ILE A 3 16.07 6.78 -2.86
C ILE A 3 15.39 7.70 -1.86
N ILE A 4 14.12 7.43 -1.58
CA ILE A 4 13.27 8.21 -0.68
C ILE A 4 12.82 7.30 0.45
N ALA A 5 12.99 7.72 1.70
CA ALA A 5 12.47 6.98 2.84
C ALA A 5 11.11 7.55 3.27
N ILE A 6 10.15 6.67 3.53
CA ILE A 6 8.88 7.04 4.17
C ILE A 6 8.71 6.19 5.43
N ILE A 7 8.59 6.84 6.59
CA ILE A 7 8.55 6.18 7.89
C ILE A 7 7.18 6.39 8.52
N GLY A 8 6.56 5.31 9.00
CA GLY A 8 5.30 5.41 9.74
C GLY A 8 5.51 6.02 11.13
N CYS A 9 4.64 6.95 11.54
CA CYS A 9 4.72 7.56 12.87
C CYS A 9 4.50 6.55 14.03
N CYS A 10 4.65 7.02 15.27
CA CYS A 10 4.39 6.25 16.49
C CYS A 10 3.48 6.97 17.48
N ASN A 11 2.99 6.23 18.48
CA ASN A 11 2.12 6.78 19.52
C ASN A 11 2.92 7.65 20.51
N GLU A 12 4.10 7.19 20.91
CA GLU A 12 4.99 7.89 21.83
C GLU A 12 5.59 9.15 21.17
N LYS A 13 5.33 10.31 21.77
CA LYS A 13 5.74 11.62 21.23
C LYS A 13 6.20 12.54 22.35
N LEU A 14 7.13 13.44 22.05
CA LEU A 14 7.46 14.57 22.92
C LEU A 14 6.30 15.57 22.99
N SER A 15 6.20 16.30 24.09
CA SER A 15 5.26 17.41 24.24
C SER A 15 5.77 18.69 23.56
N GLY A 16 4.87 19.52 23.04
CA GLY A 16 5.21 20.81 22.43
C GLY A 16 5.46 20.74 20.92
N HIS A 17 6.26 21.68 20.41
CA HIS A 17 6.58 21.82 18.99
C HIS A 17 7.99 21.32 18.71
N HIS A 18 8.12 20.36 17.80
CA HIS A 18 9.40 19.74 17.44
C HIS A 18 9.46 19.48 15.95
N GLN A 19 10.66 19.32 15.39
CA GLN A 19 10.78 18.70 14.07
C GLN A 19 10.16 17.30 14.13
N ALA A 20 9.51 16.86 13.06
CA ALA A 20 8.82 15.59 13.04
C ALA A 20 9.74 14.41 13.41
N LYS A 21 11.01 14.40 12.98
CA LYS A 21 11.99 13.38 13.37
C LYS A 21 12.30 13.33 14.87
N ASP A 22 12.17 14.45 15.57
CA ASP A 22 12.50 14.58 17.00
C ASP A 22 11.25 14.39 17.86
N LEU A 23 10.06 14.70 17.32
CA LEU A 23 8.78 14.51 18.00
C LEU A 23 8.53 13.04 18.33
N TYR A 24 8.73 12.13 17.37
CA TYR A 24 8.39 10.71 17.49
C TYR A 24 9.51 9.94 18.20
N ILE A 25 9.23 9.41 19.39
CA ILE A 25 10.26 8.81 20.26
C ILE A 25 10.11 7.30 20.46
N GLY A 26 9.13 6.67 19.83
CA GLY A 26 8.92 5.23 19.95
C GLY A 26 10.04 4.40 19.30
N ASP A 27 10.34 3.25 19.88
CA ASP A 27 11.49 2.42 19.49
C ASP A 27 11.45 2.01 18.01
N ARG A 28 10.29 1.60 17.51
CA ARG A 28 10.13 1.24 16.09
C ARG A 28 10.46 2.42 15.18
N PHE A 29 10.00 3.63 15.53
CA PHE A 29 10.28 4.84 14.76
C PHE A 29 11.77 5.16 14.77
N LYS A 30 12.40 5.17 15.95
CA LYS A 30 13.85 5.42 16.10
C LYS A 30 14.68 4.43 15.28
N LYS A 31 14.37 3.13 15.36
CA LYS A 31 15.08 2.08 14.61
C LYS A 31 14.86 2.19 13.10
N ALA A 32 13.65 2.52 12.66
CA ALA A 32 13.34 2.77 11.25
C ALA A 32 14.08 4.01 10.72
N TYR A 33 14.10 5.09 11.49
CA TYR A 33 14.81 6.31 11.15
C TYR A 33 16.32 6.09 11.07
N ARG A 34 16.89 5.39 12.07
CA ARG A 34 18.30 4.98 12.05
C ARG A 34 18.62 4.13 10.83
N TYR A 35 17.75 3.18 10.47
CA TYR A 35 17.95 2.34 9.29
C TYR A 35 18.01 3.19 8.01
N ALA A 36 17.06 4.10 7.81
CA ALA A 36 17.07 5.03 6.68
C ALA A 36 18.36 5.89 6.63
N LYS A 37 18.86 6.35 7.78
CA LYS A 37 20.13 7.10 7.85
C LYS A 37 21.36 6.23 7.58
N ASN A 38 21.37 4.97 8.05
CA ASN A 38 22.45 4.02 7.77
C ASN A 38 22.53 3.68 6.28
N LEU A 39 21.39 3.66 5.59
CA LEU A 39 21.31 3.57 4.13
C LEU A 39 21.73 4.87 3.41
N GLY A 40 22.21 5.91 4.11
CA GLY A 40 22.63 7.16 3.47
C GLY A 40 21.48 7.92 2.78
N ILE A 41 20.22 7.67 3.14
CA ILE A 41 19.08 8.34 2.54
C ILE A 41 18.96 9.76 3.11
N ASP A 42 18.91 10.75 2.23
CA ASP A 42 18.82 12.17 2.60
C ASP A 42 17.39 12.72 2.56
N THR A 43 16.53 12.16 1.70
CA THR A 43 15.12 12.57 1.61
C THR A 43 14.26 11.64 2.44
N ILE A 44 13.84 12.11 3.62
CA ILE A 44 13.01 11.33 4.56
C ILE A 44 11.69 12.06 4.81
N PHE A 45 10.60 11.33 4.59
CA PHE A 45 9.25 11.73 4.95
C PHE A 45 8.70 10.85 6.07
N ILE A 46 7.78 11.42 6.84
CA ILE A 46 7.08 10.74 7.92
C ILE A 46 5.59 10.75 7.60
N LEU A 47 5.00 9.56 7.59
CA LEU A 47 3.57 9.37 7.41
C LEU A 47 2.89 9.39 8.78
N SER A 48 2.15 10.47 9.04
CA SER A 48 1.47 10.80 10.30
C SER A 48 -0.04 10.58 10.20
N ALA A 49 -0.64 10.02 11.25
CA ALA A 49 -2.10 9.88 11.34
C ALA A 49 -2.85 11.24 11.38
N LYS A 50 -2.20 12.32 11.82
CA LYS A 50 -2.79 13.67 11.92
C LYS A 50 -2.40 14.55 10.72
N TYR A 51 -1.13 14.50 10.33
CA TYR A 51 -0.55 15.47 9.38
C TYR A 51 -0.39 14.95 7.95
N GLY A 52 -0.73 13.68 7.68
CA GLY A 52 -0.45 13.06 6.37
C GLY A 52 1.04 12.80 6.19
N LEU A 53 1.56 13.02 4.99
CA LEU A 53 2.97 12.87 4.64
C LEU A 53 3.72 14.20 4.80
N ILE A 54 4.70 14.25 5.70
CA ILE A 54 5.47 15.47 6.00
C ILE A 54 6.97 15.21 5.95
N HIS A 55 7.77 16.24 5.67
CA HIS A 55 9.23 16.15 5.72
C HIS A 55 9.72 15.98 7.16
N GLU A 56 10.82 15.23 7.34
CA GLU A 56 11.38 14.93 8.66
C GLU A 56 11.68 16.20 9.50
N LYS A 57 12.01 17.31 8.83
CA LYS A 57 12.37 18.60 9.45
C LYS A 57 11.18 19.55 9.65
N THR A 58 9.97 19.18 9.23
CA THR A 58 8.76 19.99 9.43
C THR A 58 8.49 20.11 10.93
N ILE A 59 8.32 21.34 11.43
CA ILE A 59 7.94 21.59 12.82
C ILE A 59 6.45 21.29 12.97
N ILE A 60 6.11 20.39 13.89
CA ILE A 60 4.74 19.98 14.20
C ILE A 60 4.50 20.00 15.70
N GLU A 61 3.24 20.22 16.06
CA GLU A 61 2.77 20.14 17.44
C GLU A 61 2.49 18.68 17.83
N SER A 62 2.77 18.33 19.08
CA SER A 62 2.38 17.06 19.67
C SER A 62 0.88 16.80 19.58
N TYR A 63 0.49 15.53 19.50
CA TYR A 63 -0.90 15.12 19.36
C TYR A 63 -1.14 13.69 19.83
N ASN A 64 -2.38 13.42 20.24
CA ASN A 64 -2.84 12.10 20.65
C ASN A 64 -3.89 11.57 19.68
N LEU A 65 -3.43 10.99 18.57
CA LEU A 65 -4.27 10.35 17.55
C LEU A 65 -3.50 9.17 16.96
N ALA A 66 -4.04 7.96 17.07
CA ALA A 66 -3.49 6.81 16.36
C ALA A 66 -4.27 6.56 15.06
N TYR A 67 -3.60 5.99 14.05
CA TYR A 67 -4.28 5.60 12.80
C TYR A 67 -5.43 4.63 13.03
N ASN A 68 -5.32 3.76 14.05
CA ASN A 68 -6.35 2.77 14.36
C ASN A 68 -7.62 3.42 14.91
N ASP A 69 -7.51 4.61 15.52
CA ASP A 69 -8.63 5.37 16.06
C ASP A 69 -9.45 6.09 14.97
N LEU A 70 -8.91 6.16 13.74
CA LEU A 70 -9.57 6.81 12.62
C LEU A 70 -10.74 5.96 12.10
N SER A 71 -11.88 6.62 11.89
CA SER A 71 -13.02 6.06 11.16
C SER A 71 -12.64 5.72 9.70
N PRO A 72 -13.41 4.88 9.00
CA PRO A 72 -13.17 4.56 7.60
C PRO A 72 -13.09 5.81 6.70
N LEU A 73 -13.96 6.80 6.93
CA LEU A 73 -13.94 8.06 6.19
C LEU A 73 -12.66 8.87 6.46
N GLN A 74 -12.23 8.95 7.72
CA GLN A 74 -10.98 9.64 8.08
C GLN A 74 -9.75 8.95 7.49
N LYS A 75 -9.72 7.62 7.42
CA LYS A 75 -8.64 6.88 6.73
C LYS A 75 -8.59 7.19 5.23
N LEU A 76 -9.76 7.33 4.59
CA LEU A 76 -9.83 7.75 3.18
C LEU A 76 -9.33 9.19 3.00
N GLN A 77 -9.76 10.11 3.86
CA GLN A 77 -9.30 11.51 3.85
C GLN A 77 -7.79 11.61 4.05
N LEU A 78 -7.25 10.88 5.03
CA LEU A 78 -5.81 10.79 5.27
C LEU A 78 -5.07 10.24 4.04
N SER A 79 -5.63 9.23 3.37
CA SER A 79 -5.04 8.67 2.16
C SER A 79 -5.03 9.66 1.00
N ALA A 80 -6.11 10.40 0.80
CA ALA A 80 -6.17 11.46 -0.20
C ALA A 80 -5.15 12.57 0.10
N LEU A 81 -5.07 13.01 1.36
CA LEU A 81 -4.13 14.03 1.80
C LEU A 81 -2.68 13.60 1.60
N ALA A 82 -2.33 12.39 2.05
CA ALA A 82 -0.96 11.87 1.93
C ALA A 82 -0.52 11.73 0.47
N ARG A 83 -1.43 11.37 -0.45
CA ARG A 83 -1.14 11.32 -1.89
C ARG A 83 -0.95 12.69 -2.50
N GLN A 84 -1.78 13.65 -2.13
CA GLN A 84 -1.60 15.01 -2.59
C GLN A 84 -0.22 15.52 -2.16
N GLN A 85 0.12 15.36 -0.88
CA GLN A 85 1.43 15.75 -0.35
C GLN A 85 2.58 14.98 -1.03
N LEU A 86 2.42 13.69 -1.30
CA LEU A 86 3.41 12.90 -2.03
C LEU A 86 3.68 13.47 -3.44
N ASN A 87 2.67 13.96 -4.14
CA ASN A 87 2.85 14.62 -5.44
C ASN A 87 3.47 16.01 -5.29
N ASP A 88 3.00 16.82 -4.34
CA ASP A 88 3.52 18.17 -4.10
C ASP A 88 5.02 18.14 -3.72
N LEU A 89 5.40 17.19 -2.87
CA LEU A 89 6.78 16.96 -2.44
C LEU A 89 7.66 16.43 -3.58
N ALA A 90 7.09 15.75 -4.58
CA ALA A 90 7.84 15.25 -5.74
C ALA A 90 8.49 16.38 -6.52
N THR A 91 7.76 17.47 -6.74
CA THR A 91 8.29 18.68 -7.36
C THR A 91 9.32 19.37 -6.45
N GLN A 92 9.01 19.52 -5.16
CA GLN A 92 9.88 20.23 -4.22
C GLN A 92 11.25 19.54 -4.01
N TYR A 93 11.26 18.22 -3.94
CA TYR A 93 12.48 17.42 -3.68
C TYR A 93 13.02 16.75 -4.95
N ASN A 94 12.42 17.04 -6.11
CA ASN A 94 12.80 16.55 -7.44
C ASN A 94 12.94 15.02 -7.49
N TYR A 95 11.91 14.28 -7.06
CA TYR A 95 11.85 12.82 -7.19
C TYR A 95 10.70 12.40 -8.12
N ASP A 96 10.79 11.18 -8.63
CA ASP A 96 9.87 10.59 -9.60
C ASP A 96 9.28 9.26 -9.09
N LEU A 97 7.95 9.21 -8.93
CA LEU A 97 7.23 8.02 -8.45
C LEU A 97 7.40 6.77 -9.33
N GLN A 98 7.76 6.95 -10.61
CA GLN A 98 7.91 5.90 -11.61
C GLN A 98 9.35 5.43 -11.78
N ASN A 99 10.33 6.25 -11.40
CA ASN A 99 11.75 5.99 -11.70
C ASN A 99 12.64 5.96 -10.45
N ASP A 100 12.16 6.46 -9.32
CA ASP A 100 12.87 6.46 -8.04
C ASP A 100 12.38 5.36 -7.10
N LEU A 101 13.25 4.96 -6.18
CA LEU A 101 12.97 3.92 -5.21
C LEU A 101 12.45 4.51 -3.90
N PHE A 102 11.36 3.94 -3.39
CA PHE A 102 10.78 4.31 -2.10
C PHE A 102 11.00 3.20 -1.08
N VAL A 103 11.75 3.50 -0.02
CA VAL A 103 11.94 2.64 1.14
C VAL A 103 10.90 3.01 2.20
N VAL A 104 9.79 2.28 2.22
CA VAL A 104 8.66 2.54 3.11
C VAL A 104 8.74 1.65 4.35
N ILE A 105 9.21 2.22 5.45
CA ILE A 105 9.46 1.52 6.72
C ILE A 105 8.26 1.79 7.64
N ALA A 106 7.16 1.08 7.39
CA ALA A 106 5.92 1.24 8.13
C ALA A 106 5.10 -0.06 8.20
N SER A 107 4.12 -0.11 9.10
CA SER A 107 3.15 -1.21 9.14
C SER A 107 2.32 -1.27 7.87
N ASN A 108 1.74 -2.44 7.56
CA ASN A 108 0.89 -2.65 6.38
C ASN A 108 -0.21 -1.60 6.22
N SER A 109 -0.82 -1.18 7.33
CA SER A 109 -1.85 -0.13 7.34
C SER A 109 -1.36 1.17 6.70
N TYR A 110 -0.14 1.59 7.04
CA TYR A 110 0.47 2.82 6.52
C TYR A 110 0.97 2.66 5.09
N VAL A 111 1.53 1.49 4.73
CA VAL A 111 1.96 1.21 3.36
C VAL A 111 0.80 1.38 2.37
N SER A 112 -0.38 0.84 2.71
CA SER A 112 -1.57 0.89 1.85
C SER A 112 -2.12 2.30 1.56
N ILE A 113 -1.64 3.31 2.28
CA ILE A 113 -2.02 4.72 2.11
C ILE A 113 -1.34 5.31 0.87
N ILE A 114 -0.08 4.93 0.62
CA ILE A 114 0.84 5.59 -0.33
C ILE A 114 1.34 4.69 -1.47
N ASP A 115 1.21 3.37 -1.34
CA ASP A 115 1.76 2.40 -2.28
C ASP A 115 1.15 2.45 -3.69
N GLN A 116 -0.04 3.03 -3.84
CA GLN A 116 -0.81 2.91 -5.08
C GLN A 116 -0.21 3.62 -6.28
N ASP A 117 0.62 4.64 -6.06
CA ASP A 117 1.14 5.51 -7.13
C ASP A 117 2.66 5.33 -7.32
N ILE A 118 3.30 4.48 -6.50
CA ILE A 118 4.74 4.26 -6.47
C ILE A 118 5.08 2.95 -7.18
N LYS A 119 5.93 3.01 -8.20
CA LYS A 119 6.31 1.84 -8.99
C LYS A 119 7.38 0.98 -8.29
N HIS A 120 8.40 1.62 -7.74
CA HIS A 120 9.53 0.95 -7.10
C HIS A 120 9.49 1.17 -5.60
N ILE A 121 8.97 0.19 -4.86
CA ILE A 121 8.77 0.28 -3.42
C ILE A 121 9.41 -0.91 -2.70
N TYR A 122 10.10 -0.64 -1.59
CA TYR A 122 10.68 -1.63 -0.69
C TYR A 122 10.10 -1.41 0.70
N THR A 123 9.53 -2.46 1.30
CA THR A 123 8.80 -2.36 2.58
C THR A 123 9.32 -3.39 3.59
N PRO A 124 10.47 -3.12 4.25
CA PRO A 124 11.23 -4.13 5.00
C PRO A 124 10.47 -4.76 6.17
N ILE A 125 9.48 -4.05 6.71
CA ILE A 125 8.74 -4.49 7.91
C ILE A 125 7.24 -4.67 7.66
N ALA A 126 6.79 -4.58 6.41
CA ALA A 126 5.38 -4.66 6.08
C ALA A 126 4.84 -6.09 6.24
N GLY A 127 3.92 -6.27 7.19
CA GLY A 127 3.27 -7.56 7.45
C GLY A 127 3.90 -8.37 8.56
N LEU A 128 5.02 -7.91 9.12
CA LEU A 128 5.58 -8.44 10.35
C LEU A 128 4.71 -8.01 11.55
N LYS A 129 4.68 -8.85 12.59
CA LYS A 129 4.16 -8.44 13.90
C LYS A 129 5.09 -7.41 14.54
N MET A 130 4.63 -6.72 15.59
CA MET A 130 5.38 -5.62 16.22
C MET A 130 6.79 -6.07 16.65
N ASP A 131 6.89 -7.19 17.37
CA ASP A 131 8.16 -7.68 17.91
C ASP A 131 9.10 -8.17 16.80
N GLU A 132 8.55 -8.88 15.80
CA GLU A 132 9.28 -9.31 14.60
C GLU A 132 9.82 -8.11 13.82
N ALA A 133 9.04 -7.04 13.68
CA ALA A 133 9.47 -5.81 13.01
C ALA A 133 10.61 -5.13 13.77
N LEU A 134 10.56 -5.10 15.11
CA LEU A 134 11.62 -4.53 15.95
C LEU A 134 12.92 -5.34 15.82
N GLN A 135 12.83 -6.67 15.92
CA GLN A 135 13.98 -7.57 15.75
C GLN A 135 14.58 -7.44 14.35
N HIS A 136 13.73 -7.40 13.31
CA HIS A 136 14.18 -7.23 11.95
C HIS A 136 14.90 -5.90 11.74
N LEU A 137 14.38 -4.80 12.31
CA LEU A 137 15.07 -3.51 12.28
C LEU A 137 16.39 -3.52 13.04
N ASP A 138 16.55 -4.30 14.11
CA ASP A 138 17.84 -4.44 14.78
C ASP A 138 18.86 -5.14 13.90
N VAL A 139 18.46 -6.23 13.22
CA VAL A 139 19.30 -6.92 12.23
C VAL A 139 19.66 -5.97 11.09
N LEU A 140 18.70 -5.25 10.53
CA LEU A 140 18.97 -4.29 9.46
C LEU A 140 19.92 -3.16 9.88
N ASN A 141 19.84 -2.72 11.14
CA ASN A 141 20.72 -1.68 11.67
C ASN A 141 22.12 -2.19 12.05
N SER A 142 22.31 -3.50 12.23
CA SER A 142 23.62 -4.09 12.53
C SER A 142 24.44 -4.40 11.27
N ILE A 143 23.81 -4.38 10.09
CA ILE A 143 24.49 -4.49 8.81
C ILE A 143 25.27 -3.19 8.56
N ASP A 144 26.60 -3.29 8.52
CA ASP A 144 27.44 -2.16 8.15
C ASP A 144 27.41 -1.95 6.63
N HIS A 145 26.45 -1.12 6.19
CA HIS A 145 26.32 -0.74 4.79
C HIS A 145 27.50 0.12 4.27
N LYS A 146 28.42 0.58 5.14
CA LYS A 146 29.61 1.34 4.74
C LYS A 146 30.84 0.47 4.46
N GLN A 147 30.81 -0.82 4.80
CA GLN A 147 31.94 -1.75 4.63
C GLN A 147 31.79 -2.75 3.48
N SER A 148 30.72 -2.68 2.67
CA SER A 148 30.62 -3.53 1.48
C SER A 148 31.71 -3.14 0.48
N THR A 149 32.73 -3.98 0.36
CA THR A 149 33.88 -3.85 -0.54
C THR A 149 33.52 -4.09 -2.02
N THR A 150 32.25 -4.29 -2.34
CA THR A 150 31.75 -4.21 -3.71
C THR A 150 31.27 -2.79 -3.96
N ASN A 151 31.61 -2.21 -5.12
CA ASN A 151 31.18 -0.89 -5.58
C ASN A 151 29.65 -0.78 -5.80
N ASP A 152 28.85 -1.61 -5.14
CA ASP A 152 27.41 -1.63 -5.24
C ASP A 152 26.84 -0.46 -4.44
N THR A 153 26.59 0.64 -5.15
CA THR A 153 25.78 1.75 -4.66
C THR A 153 24.44 1.20 -4.11
N LEU A 154 23.83 1.84 -3.12
CA LEU A 154 22.48 1.47 -2.65
C LEU A 154 21.50 1.19 -3.82
N PRO A 155 21.44 2.03 -4.87
CA PRO A 155 20.76 1.73 -6.12
C PRO A 155 21.04 0.32 -6.71
N GLN A 156 22.28 -0.14 -6.75
CA GLN A 156 22.68 -1.48 -7.22
C GLN A 156 22.29 -2.59 -6.24
N MET A 157 22.42 -2.36 -4.93
CA MET A 157 21.93 -3.31 -3.92
C MET A 157 20.43 -3.56 -4.09
N PHE A 158 19.65 -2.50 -4.33
CA PHE A 158 18.20 -2.60 -4.55
C PHE A 158 17.84 -3.10 -5.95
N ALA A 159 18.61 -2.76 -6.99
CA ALA A 159 18.40 -3.28 -8.35
C ALA A 159 18.67 -4.79 -8.46
N ASN A 160 19.56 -5.32 -7.61
CA ASN A 160 19.90 -6.74 -7.53
C ASN A 160 19.05 -7.50 -6.48
N LEU A 161 18.13 -6.84 -5.78
CA LEU A 161 17.21 -7.56 -4.91
C LEU A 161 16.36 -8.51 -5.75
N PRO A 162 16.20 -9.77 -5.33
CA PRO A 162 15.24 -10.65 -5.99
C PRO A 162 13.85 -10.01 -5.96
N GLU A 163 13.07 -10.19 -7.04
CA GLU A 163 11.69 -9.67 -7.17
C GLU A 163 10.78 -10.07 -5.99
N SER A 164 11.15 -11.10 -5.22
CA SER A 164 10.47 -11.52 -4.00
C SER A 164 10.75 -10.63 -2.77
N GLN A 165 11.87 -9.90 -2.77
CA GLN A 165 12.29 -8.97 -1.71
C GLN A 165 12.05 -7.50 -2.07
N LEU A 166 12.10 -7.16 -3.35
CA LEU A 166 11.46 -5.96 -3.88
C LEU A 166 9.95 -6.18 -3.76
N ILE A 167 9.30 -5.41 -2.89
CA ILE A 167 7.86 -5.27 -3.00
C ILE A 167 7.60 -4.34 -4.20
N VAL A 168 7.89 -4.79 -5.44
CA VAL A 168 7.11 -4.35 -6.60
C VAL A 168 5.73 -4.98 -6.43
N ARG A 169 4.99 -4.51 -5.43
CA ARG A 169 3.59 -4.80 -5.28
C ARG A 169 2.84 -3.76 -6.09
N ASP A 170 2.97 -3.86 -7.40
CA ASP A 170 1.74 -3.88 -8.17
C ASP A 170 1.10 -5.26 -7.93
N THR A 171 0.80 -5.59 -6.66
CA THR A 171 0.15 -6.88 -6.39
C THR A 171 -1.08 -6.88 -7.25
N LEU A 172 -1.32 -8.02 -7.90
CA LEU A 172 -2.58 -8.29 -8.56
C LEU A 172 -3.76 -7.81 -7.70
N ARG A 173 -3.65 -8.00 -6.38
CA ARG A 173 -4.53 -7.45 -5.35
C ARG A 173 -4.70 -5.92 -5.39
N SER A 174 -3.63 -5.12 -5.35
CA SER A 174 -3.70 -3.65 -5.41
C SER A 174 -4.34 -3.17 -6.73
N ARG A 175 -4.04 -3.85 -7.85
CA ARG A 175 -4.65 -3.55 -9.16
C ARG A 175 -6.12 -3.95 -9.23
N ILE A 176 -6.46 -5.13 -8.69
CA ILE A 176 -7.84 -5.60 -8.49
C ILE A 176 -8.59 -4.59 -7.63
N ILE A 177 -8.04 -4.18 -6.49
CA ILE A 177 -8.66 -3.20 -5.59
C ILE A 177 -8.86 -1.85 -6.28
N ARG A 178 -7.86 -1.34 -6.99
CA ARG A 178 -7.94 -0.06 -7.71
C ARG A 178 -8.99 -0.11 -8.81
N CYS A 179 -9.03 -1.21 -9.56
CA CYS A 179 -10.01 -1.46 -10.61
C CYS A 179 -11.43 -1.68 -10.06
N ILE A 180 -11.58 -2.35 -8.92
CA ILE A 180 -12.85 -2.58 -8.23
C ILE A 180 -13.34 -1.27 -7.58
N LYS A 181 -12.49 -0.52 -6.90
CA LYS A 181 -12.87 0.74 -6.22
C LYS A 181 -13.20 1.87 -7.18
N SER A 182 -12.67 1.88 -8.40
CA SER A 182 -13.12 2.82 -9.45
C SER A 182 -14.50 2.48 -10.01
N LEU A 183 -15.06 1.32 -9.63
CA LEU A 183 -16.41 0.88 -9.95
C LEU A 183 -17.31 1.16 -8.74
N ILE A 184 -17.93 2.34 -8.77
CA ILE A 184 -18.72 3.02 -7.71
C ILE A 184 -19.84 2.15 -7.08
N ASP A 185 -20.18 1.01 -7.66
CA ASP A 185 -21.42 0.25 -7.40
C ASP A 185 -21.20 -1.16 -6.80
N ILE A 186 -19.98 -1.48 -6.36
CA ILE A 186 -19.68 -2.81 -5.78
C ILE A 186 -20.19 -2.88 -4.35
N GLU A 187 -21.12 -3.80 -4.11
CA GLU A 187 -21.73 -4.01 -2.78
C GLU A 187 -20.88 -4.95 -1.93
N ARG A 188 -20.40 -6.04 -2.55
CA ARG A 188 -19.69 -7.10 -1.83
C ARG A 188 -18.85 -7.94 -2.79
N ILE A 189 -17.74 -8.46 -2.31
CA ILE A 189 -16.97 -9.51 -2.98
C ILE A 189 -17.07 -10.78 -2.12
N LYS A 190 -17.37 -11.90 -2.75
CA LYS A 190 -17.37 -13.24 -2.13
C LYS A 190 -16.33 -14.10 -2.84
N HIS A 191 -15.66 -14.99 -2.13
CA HIS A 191 -14.74 -15.96 -2.72
C HIS A 191 -14.86 -17.32 -2.04
N ASN A 192 -14.37 -18.35 -2.73
CA ASN A 192 -14.08 -19.67 -2.20
C ASN A 192 -12.77 -20.17 -2.85
N HIS A 193 -12.39 -21.42 -2.59
CA HIS A 193 -11.13 -22.00 -3.09
C HIS A 193 -10.99 -22.01 -4.62
N ASN A 194 -12.10 -22.00 -5.37
CA ASN A 194 -12.08 -22.18 -6.82
C ASN A 194 -12.77 -21.02 -7.58
N SER A 195 -13.40 -20.07 -6.89
CA SER A 195 -14.07 -18.95 -7.55
C SER A 195 -14.12 -17.69 -6.70
N PHE A 196 -14.26 -16.55 -7.39
CA PHE A 196 -14.66 -15.30 -6.75
C PHE A 196 -15.82 -14.66 -7.51
N ARG A 197 -16.64 -13.95 -6.74
CA ARG A 197 -17.88 -13.33 -7.16
C ARG A 197 -17.91 -11.87 -6.70
N ILE A 198 -18.12 -10.96 -7.64
CA ILE A 198 -18.34 -9.55 -7.36
C ILE A 198 -19.85 -9.31 -7.45
N GLU A 199 -20.45 -8.87 -6.35
CA GLU A 199 -21.86 -8.50 -6.23
C GLU A 199 -21.99 -6.97 -6.26
N PHE A 200 -22.90 -6.47 -7.09
CA PHE A 200 -23.17 -5.05 -7.28
C PHE A 200 -24.50 -4.66 -6.64
N ARG A 201 -24.55 -3.48 -6.02
CA ARG A 201 -25.76 -2.97 -5.41
C ARG A 201 -26.66 -2.40 -6.48
N ALA A 202 -27.87 -2.93 -6.63
CA ALA A 202 -28.86 -2.36 -7.52
C ALA A 202 -30.23 -2.27 -6.82
N GLY A 203 -30.58 -1.08 -6.36
CA GLY A 203 -31.85 -0.81 -5.68
C GLY A 203 -33.04 -0.65 -6.63
N ASN A 204 -32.82 -0.52 -7.94
CA ASN A 204 -33.89 -0.39 -8.93
C ASN A 204 -33.44 -0.81 -10.35
N ILE A 205 -34.41 -0.95 -11.27
CA ILE A 205 -34.19 -1.37 -12.66
C ILE A 205 -33.27 -0.41 -13.43
N ALA A 206 -33.35 0.91 -13.17
CA ALA A 206 -32.50 1.89 -13.84
C ALA A 206 -31.01 1.71 -13.49
N GLN A 207 -30.70 1.42 -12.22
CA GLN A 207 -29.36 1.08 -11.77
C GLN A 207 -28.87 -0.24 -12.38
N ILE A 208 -29.73 -1.25 -12.48
CA ILE A 208 -29.40 -2.51 -13.18
C ILE A 208 -29.03 -2.23 -14.64
N MET A 209 -29.79 -1.39 -15.34
CA MET A 209 -29.52 -1.05 -16.75
C MET A 209 -28.23 -0.25 -16.92
N GLN A 210 -27.91 0.68 -16.02
CA GLN A 210 -26.65 1.43 -16.04
C GLN A 210 -25.44 0.51 -15.77
N LEU A 211 -25.56 -0.36 -14.77
CA LEU A 211 -24.56 -1.38 -14.47
C LEU A 211 -24.32 -2.30 -15.68
N ASN A 212 -25.39 -2.77 -16.33
CA ASN A 212 -25.31 -3.68 -17.48
C ASN A 212 -24.50 -3.08 -18.64
N LYS A 213 -24.59 -1.76 -18.87
CA LYS A 213 -23.76 -1.06 -19.86
C LYS A 213 -22.26 -1.07 -19.51
N ARG A 214 -21.91 -1.13 -18.23
CA ARG A 214 -20.53 -1.13 -17.72
C ARG A 214 -19.93 -2.52 -17.60
N ILE A 215 -20.75 -3.58 -17.50
CA ILE A 215 -20.30 -4.98 -17.37
C ILE A 215 -19.20 -5.35 -18.38
N PRO A 216 -19.28 -5.02 -19.69
CA PRO A 216 -18.22 -5.38 -20.62
C PRO A 216 -16.86 -4.76 -20.29
N ALA A 217 -16.85 -3.48 -19.89
CA ALA A 217 -15.62 -2.79 -19.49
C ALA A 217 -15.03 -3.38 -18.20
N ILE A 218 -15.89 -3.69 -17.23
CA ILE A 218 -15.51 -4.38 -15.99
C ILE A 218 -14.89 -5.75 -16.31
N CYS A 219 -15.54 -6.53 -17.17
CA CYS A 219 -15.04 -7.84 -17.59
C CYS A 219 -13.73 -7.74 -18.36
N ASN A 220 -13.53 -6.70 -19.18
CA ASN A 220 -12.28 -6.47 -19.90
C ASN A 220 -11.13 -6.11 -18.94
N ALA A 221 -11.37 -5.20 -18.00
CA ALA A 221 -10.37 -4.79 -17.02
C ALA A 221 -9.98 -5.96 -16.10
N MET A 222 -10.98 -6.72 -15.65
CA MET A 222 -10.75 -7.95 -14.90
C MET A 222 -10.04 -9.01 -15.74
N ARG A 223 -10.39 -9.22 -17.01
CA ARG A 223 -9.65 -10.15 -17.89
C ARG A 223 -8.19 -9.73 -18.07
N ALA A 224 -7.88 -8.44 -18.18
CA ALA A 224 -6.51 -7.95 -18.25
C ALA A 224 -5.71 -8.27 -16.98
N ILE A 225 -6.34 -8.12 -15.82
CA ILE A 225 -5.78 -8.52 -14.52
C ILE A 225 -5.61 -10.05 -14.45
N MET A 226 -6.67 -10.81 -14.79
CA MET A 226 -6.71 -12.26 -14.69
C MET A 226 -5.74 -12.96 -15.65
N LYS A 227 -5.32 -12.34 -16.77
CA LYS A 227 -4.27 -12.86 -17.67
C LYS A 227 -2.93 -13.10 -16.97
N GLU A 228 -2.69 -12.43 -15.85
CA GLU A 228 -1.49 -12.61 -15.03
C GLU A 228 -1.61 -13.78 -14.05
N LEU A 229 -2.81 -14.37 -13.91
CA LEU A 229 -3.05 -15.62 -13.20
C LEU A 229 -3.12 -16.78 -14.20
N PRO A 230 -2.23 -17.80 -14.10
CA PRO A 230 -2.28 -18.96 -14.99
C PRO A 230 -3.67 -19.63 -14.94
N ASN A 231 -4.22 -20.01 -16.10
CA ASN A 231 -5.43 -20.84 -16.22
C ASN A 231 -6.73 -20.28 -15.61
N SER A 232 -6.84 -18.98 -15.38
CA SER A 232 -8.08 -18.37 -14.90
C SER A 232 -9.10 -18.10 -16.04
N ARG A 233 -10.39 -18.25 -15.77
CA ARG A 233 -11.45 -18.03 -16.79
C ARG A 233 -12.71 -17.42 -16.18
N GLN A 234 -13.27 -16.42 -16.86
CA GLN A 234 -14.61 -15.92 -16.55
C GLN A 234 -15.65 -17.00 -16.87
N THR A 235 -16.50 -17.33 -15.91
CA THR A 235 -17.43 -18.46 -16.07
C THR A 235 -18.89 -18.07 -16.01
N ARG A 236 -19.25 -16.93 -15.41
CA ARG A 236 -20.65 -16.55 -15.32
C ARG A 236 -20.87 -15.04 -15.18
N ASN A 237 -21.82 -14.54 -15.98
CA ASN A 237 -22.55 -13.31 -15.70
C ASN A 237 -23.99 -13.73 -15.40
N THR A 238 -24.54 -13.39 -14.25
CA THR A 238 -25.93 -13.74 -13.94
C THR A 238 -26.65 -12.54 -13.35
N ILE A 239 -27.77 -12.20 -13.99
CA ILE A 239 -28.75 -11.26 -13.50
C ILE A 239 -29.79 -12.10 -12.76
N LYS A 240 -29.89 -11.98 -11.43
CA LYS A 240 -31.06 -12.51 -10.73
C LYS A 240 -32.13 -11.44 -10.74
N HIS A 241 -33.33 -11.80 -11.18
CA HIS A 241 -34.51 -10.92 -11.21
C HIS A 241 -34.89 -10.35 -9.83
N SER A 242 -34.30 -10.84 -8.75
CA SER A 242 -34.36 -10.27 -7.41
C SER A 242 -33.07 -9.51 -7.08
N SER A 243 -33.08 -8.21 -7.38
CA SER A 243 -32.25 -7.14 -6.77
C SER A 243 -30.72 -7.17 -6.92
N ASN A 244 -30.10 -8.29 -7.30
CA ASN A 244 -28.65 -8.46 -7.22
C ASN A 244 -28.05 -8.86 -8.57
N LEU A 245 -27.13 -8.03 -9.06
CA LEU A 245 -26.26 -8.31 -10.20
C LEU A 245 -24.92 -8.85 -9.70
N TYR A 246 -24.39 -9.92 -10.29
CA TYR A 246 -23.03 -10.38 -9.99
C TYR A 246 -22.26 -10.90 -11.20
N ILE A 247 -20.93 -10.80 -11.10
CA ILE A 247 -19.98 -11.40 -12.04
C ILE A 247 -19.16 -12.45 -11.28
N GLU A 248 -19.02 -13.65 -11.84
CA GLU A 248 -18.29 -14.77 -11.24
C GLU A 248 -17.17 -15.28 -12.17
N TYR A 249 -16.00 -15.50 -11.57
CA TYR A 249 -14.80 -16.03 -12.22
C TYR A 249 -14.37 -17.31 -11.53
N GLN A 250 -13.99 -18.33 -12.30
CA GLN A 250 -13.28 -19.50 -11.79
C GLN A 250 -11.77 -19.23 -11.82
N ILE A 251 -11.10 -19.67 -10.77
CA ILE A 251 -9.66 -19.60 -10.62
C ILE A 251 -9.14 -21.00 -10.23
N PRO A 252 -7.91 -21.41 -10.61
CA PRO A 252 -7.38 -22.71 -10.20
C PRO A 252 -7.36 -22.91 -8.69
N ALA A 253 -7.69 -24.13 -8.26
CA ALA A 253 -7.88 -24.53 -6.87
C ALA A 253 -6.61 -24.49 -5.98
N ASN A 254 -5.42 -24.22 -6.54
CA ASN A 254 -4.14 -24.31 -5.84
C ASN A 254 -3.54 -22.96 -5.44
N ILE A 255 -4.24 -21.85 -5.65
CA ILE A 255 -3.70 -20.53 -5.36
C ILE A 255 -4.00 -20.19 -3.89
N GLU A 256 -3.12 -20.62 -3.00
CA GLU A 256 -3.08 -20.24 -1.58
C GLU A 256 -3.08 -18.70 -1.41
N ASP A 257 -2.60 -17.98 -2.43
CA ASP A 257 -2.65 -16.52 -2.52
C ASP A 257 -4.06 -15.95 -2.64
N ILE A 258 -5.08 -16.65 -3.16
CA ILE A 258 -6.44 -16.10 -3.31
C ILE A 258 -7.03 -15.79 -1.94
N ASN A 259 -7.01 -16.73 -1.00
CA ASN A 259 -7.52 -16.48 0.35
C ASN A 259 -6.73 -15.35 1.02
N ARG A 260 -5.40 -15.28 0.85
CA ARG A 260 -4.58 -14.17 1.36
C ARG A 260 -4.85 -12.82 0.67
N ILE A 261 -5.28 -12.84 -0.59
CA ILE A 261 -5.65 -11.69 -1.41
C ILE A 261 -7.04 -11.16 -1.01
N PHE A 262 -7.99 -12.07 -0.73
CA PHE A 262 -9.40 -11.74 -0.51
C PHE A 262 -9.84 -11.69 0.97
N ASP A 263 -9.20 -12.41 1.90
CA ASP A 263 -9.48 -12.33 3.35
C ASP A 263 -9.18 -10.94 3.95
N LYS A 264 -8.49 -10.08 3.19
CA LYS A 264 -8.18 -8.70 3.56
C LYS A 264 -8.86 -7.67 2.64
N LEU A 265 -9.84 -8.11 1.84
CA LEU A 265 -10.68 -7.29 0.96
C LEU A 265 -12.06 -6.99 1.57
N ILE A 266 -12.44 -7.70 2.63
CA ILE A 266 -13.65 -7.47 3.46
C ILE A 266 -13.26 -6.69 4.71
#